data_AF-A0A2E7UMZ0-F1
#
_entry.id   AF-A0A2E7UMZ0-F1
#
_cell.length_a   1.000
_cell.length_b   1.000
_cell.length_c   1.000
_cell.angle_alpha   90.00
_cell.angle_beta   90.00
_cell.angle_gamma   90.00
#
_symmetry.space_group_name_H-M   'P 1'
#
loop_
_entity.id
_entity.type
_entity.pdbx_description
1 polymer ?
#
loop_
_entity_poly.entity_id
_entity_poly.type
_entity_poly.pdbx_seq_one_letter_code
_entity_poly.pdbx_strand_id
1 'polypeptide(L)'
;MQFVVSARGGASAEVVAPNWLAALGFGLDRLGTVGSIDRLACEVLMNGTVLVRDARTGEGYVVRPLGGPAPTDLEVSPDVEHGATSEEALLEYEDDSELVEATLVEEPTSEARPLAGDSPLGPSGTDDQDPHQRGNEEPEVGSEGWLEEEDETTDRSLMLQRPTTLLAGLSQITDAVSVGMACEAALLAIQEVVKSESGSVLLQEPGGALRFAAVTGPSAVRLRGSVLPRRAGIAGFVIERSTGLIVRSAQADPRFYGEVDRMTGYRTRSVLCVPLGSRVDPIGCIQLLNPPGDQRFEAPGLRLAQEVAEALTARLTREHLST
;
A
#
# COMPACT_ATOMS: atom_id res chain seq x y z
N MET A 1 -9.67 13.32 -27.03
CA MET A 1 -9.70 12.21 -28.01
C MET A 1 -11.15 11.78 -28.19
N GLN A 2 -11.53 11.30 -29.37
CA GLN A 2 -12.87 10.76 -29.58
C GLN A 2 -12.88 9.26 -29.29
N PHE A 3 -13.96 8.76 -28.71
CA PHE A 3 -14.16 7.36 -28.41
C PHE A 3 -15.60 6.95 -28.74
N VAL A 4 -15.80 5.67 -29.06
CA VAL A 4 -17.11 5.01 -29.04
C VAL A 4 -17.17 4.12 -27.82
N VAL A 5 -18.21 4.27 -27.01
CA VAL A 5 -18.56 3.34 -25.93
C VAL A 5 -19.75 2.51 -26.37
N SER A 6 -19.64 1.18 -26.30
CA SER A 6 -20.71 0.25 -26.72
C SER A 6 -21.07 -0.69 -25.58
N ALA A 7 -22.36 -0.90 -25.32
CA ALA A 7 -22.85 -1.89 -24.35
C ALA A 7 -23.14 -3.23 -25.02
N ARG A 8 -23.11 -4.31 -24.23
CA ARG A 8 -23.51 -5.67 -24.65
C ARG A 8 -25.02 -5.70 -24.93
N GLY A 9 -25.40 -5.36 -26.16
CA GLY A 9 -26.77 -5.16 -26.61
C GLY A 9 -26.92 -4.26 -27.85
N GLY A 10 -25.81 -3.69 -28.34
CA GLY A 10 -25.77 -2.94 -29.60
C GLY A 10 -25.96 -1.42 -29.46
N ALA A 11 -26.29 -0.93 -28.27
CA ALA A 11 -26.33 0.50 -27.99
C ALA A 11 -24.91 1.08 -27.92
N SER A 12 -24.66 2.18 -28.61
CA SER A 12 -23.35 2.85 -28.66
C SER A 12 -23.48 4.37 -28.53
N ALA A 13 -22.53 4.98 -27.84
CA ALA A 13 -22.42 6.43 -27.70
C ALA A 13 -21.02 6.90 -28.08
N GLU A 14 -20.94 7.89 -28.96
CA GLU A 14 -19.70 8.60 -29.23
C GLU A 14 -19.47 9.69 -28.19
N VAL A 15 -18.24 9.83 -27.71
CA VAL A 15 -17.86 10.78 -26.66
C VAL A 15 -16.48 11.37 -26.90
N VAL A 16 -16.28 12.61 -26.47
CA VAL A 16 -14.97 13.25 -26.43
C VAL A 16 -14.49 13.21 -24.99
N ALA A 17 -13.32 12.62 -24.76
CA ALA A 17 -12.77 12.45 -23.42
C ALA A 17 -11.23 12.56 -23.42
N PRO A 18 -10.62 12.84 -22.26
CA PRO A 18 -9.17 12.86 -22.11
C PRO A 18 -8.55 11.45 -22.10
N ASN A 19 -9.31 10.40 -21.75
CA ASN A 19 -8.86 9.01 -21.72
C ASN A 19 -10.06 8.04 -21.84
N TRP A 20 -9.78 6.74 -21.98
CA TRP A 20 -10.81 5.70 -22.16
C TRP A 20 -11.73 5.55 -20.94
N LEU A 21 -11.24 5.83 -19.73
CA LEU A 21 -12.01 5.71 -18.50
C LEU A 21 -13.06 6.83 -18.38
N ALA A 22 -12.67 8.07 -18.69
CA ALA A 22 -13.60 9.19 -18.79
C ALA A 22 -14.57 8.99 -19.97
N ALA A 23 -14.10 8.41 -21.08
CA ALA A 23 -14.97 8.04 -22.19
C ALA A 23 -16.05 7.05 -21.75
N LEU A 24 -15.68 5.98 -21.04
CA LEU A 24 -16.63 5.02 -20.48
C LEU A 24 -17.69 5.72 -19.62
N GLY A 25 -17.27 6.60 -18.69
CA GLY A 25 -18.19 7.34 -17.83
C GLY A 25 -19.20 8.18 -18.62
N PHE A 26 -18.73 9.01 -19.56
CA PHE A 26 -19.62 9.81 -20.41
C PHE A 26 -20.48 8.95 -21.35
N GLY A 27 -19.97 7.79 -21.77
CA GLY A 27 -20.67 6.86 -22.64
C GLY A 27 -21.84 6.19 -21.92
N LEU A 28 -21.63 5.72 -20.69
CA LEU A 28 -22.68 5.09 -19.87
C LEU A 28 -23.83 6.04 -19.55
N ASP A 29 -23.51 7.30 -19.23
CA ASP A 29 -24.50 8.36 -19.01
C ASP A 29 -25.38 8.57 -20.25
N ARG A 30 -24.77 8.62 -21.44
CA ARG A 30 -25.49 8.72 -22.72
C ARG A 30 -26.29 7.47 -23.09
N LEU A 31 -25.83 6.30 -22.67
CA LEU A 31 -26.52 5.03 -22.90
C LEU A 31 -27.70 4.82 -21.93
N GLY A 32 -27.99 5.79 -21.05
CA GLY A 32 -29.07 5.71 -20.06
C GLY A 32 -28.83 4.65 -18.99
N THR A 33 -27.61 4.14 -18.89
CA THR A 33 -27.20 3.19 -17.85
C THR A 33 -26.78 4.00 -16.63
N VAL A 34 -27.76 4.40 -15.82
CA VAL A 34 -27.51 5.16 -14.60
C VAL A 34 -27.14 4.19 -13.48
N GLY A 35 -25.85 3.91 -13.36
CA GLY A 35 -25.30 3.08 -12.30
C GLY A 35 -23.78 3.19 -12.28
N SER A 36 -23.20 3.34 -11.09
CA SER A 36 -21.76 3.20 -10.91
C SER A 36 -21.37 1.77 -11.29
N ILE A 37 -20.40 1.61 -12.19
CA ILE A 37 -19.70 0.32 -12.28
C ILE A 37 -19.02 0.11 -10.94
N ASP A 38 -19.57 -0.80 -10.14
CA ASP A 38 -19.11 -1.01 -8.76
C ASP A 38 -17.77 -1.74 -8.72
N ARG A 39 -17.54 -2.63 -9.72
CA ARG A 39 -16.27 -3.37 -9.87
C ARG A 39 -15.88 -3.46 -11.34
N LEU A 40 -14.99 -2.57 -11.75
CA LEU A 40 -14.51 -2.52 -13.13
C LEU A 40 -13.39 -3.54 -13.36
N ALA A 41 -13.66 -4.57 -14.15
CA ALA A 41 -12.65 -5.41 -14.78
C ALA A 41 -12.45 -4.92 -16.21
N CYS A 42 -11.21 -4.78 -16.67
CA CYS A 42 -10.96 -4.34 -18.04
C CYS A 42 -9.75 -5.02 -18.66
N GLU A 43 -9.81 -5.19 -19.97
CA GLU A 43 -8.73 -5.68 -20.81
C GLU A 43 -8.46 -4.64 -21.91
N VAL A 44 -7.21 -4.18 -22.01
CA VAL A 44 -6.80 -3.20 -23.04
C VAL A 44 -6.11 -3.94 -24.17
N LEU A 45 -6.72 -3.93 -25.35
CA LEU A 45 -6.18 -4.53 -26.56
C LEU A 45 -5.11 -3.64 -27.20
N MET A 46 -4.21 -4.25 -27.99
CA MET A 46 -3.10 -3.54 -28.66
C MET A 46 -3.54 -2.39 -29.57
N ASN A 47 -4.76 -2.46 -30.10
CA ASN A 47 -5.35 -1.40 -30.93
C ASN A 47 -5.97 -0.24 -30.11
N GLY A 48 -5.78 -0.22 -28.80
CA GLY A 48 -6.32 0.79 -27.89
C GLY A 48 -7.79 0.59 -27.52
N THR A 49 -8.43 -0.49 -27.98
CA THR A 49 -9.77 -0.87 -27.55
C THR A 49 -9.71 -1.38 -26.12
N VAL A 50 -10.62 -0.93 -25.26
CA VAL A 50 -10.76 -1.41 -23.89
C VAL A 50 -12.05 -2.19 -23.76
N LEU A 51 -11.94 -3.47 -23.45
CA LEU A 51 -13.05 -4.29 -23.02
C LEU A 51 -13.24 -4.03 -21.53
N VAL A 52 -14.45 -3.72 -21.12
CA VAL A 52 -14.81 -3.39 -19.74
C VAL A 52 -15.92 -4.32 -19.32
N ARG A 53 -15.88 -4.81 -18.09
CA ARG A 53 -16.93 -5.60 -17.49
C ARG A 53 -17.18 -5.12 -16.06
N ASP A 54 -18.43 -4.94 -15.70
CA ASP A 54 -18.82 -4.86 -14.29
C ASP A 54 -18.78 -6.28 -13.71
N ALA A 55 -17.85 -6.54 -12.81
CA ALA A 55 -17.65 -7.85 -12.18
C ALA A 55 -18.78 -8.24 -11.23
N ARG A 56 -19.68 -7.32 -10.84
CA ARG A 56 -20.86 -7.63 -10.03
C ARG A 56 -22.03 -8.07 -10.90
N THR A 57 -22.34 -7.32 -11.95
CA THR A 57 -23.50 -7.59 -12.83
C THR A 57 -23.17 -8.49 -14.00
N GLY A 58 -21.89 -8.62 -14.35
CA GLY A 58 -21.43 -9.27 -15.58
C GLY A 58 -21.64 -8.43 -16.84
N GLU A 59 -22.16 -7.20 -16.72
CA GLU A 59 -22.40 -6.32 -17.86
C GLU A 59 -21.10 -5.90 -18.52
N GLY A 60 -21.06 -6.00 -19.85
CA GLY A 60 -19.87 -5.72 -20.66
C GLY A 60 -20.03 -4.44 -21.46
N TYR A 61 -18.96 -3.67 -21.54
CA TYR A 61 -18.83 -2.45 -22.32
C TYR A 61 -17.54 -2.50 -23.14
N VAL A 62 -17.51 -1.80 -24.27
CA VAL A 62 -16.34 -1.69 -25.14
C VAL A 62 -16.08 -0.22 -25.41
N VAL A 63 -14.88 0.24 -25.11
CA VAL A 63 -14.43 1.61 -25.39
C VAL A 63 -13.40 1.58 -26.51
N ARG A 64 -13.70 2.20 -27.65
CA ARG A 64 -12.81 2.21 -28.82
C ARG A 64 -12.42 3.64 -29.19
N PRO A 65 -11.14 3.98 -29.35
CA PRO A 65 -10.74 5.30 -29.84
C PRO A 65 -11.18 5.49 -31.31
N LEU A 66 -11.77 6.64 -31.63
CA LEU A 66 -12.03 7.10 -33.00
C LEU A 66 -10.85 7.97 -33.43
N GLY A 67 -10.09 7.49 -34.43
CA GLY A 67 -8.96 8.23 -35.01
C GLY A 67 -7.56 7.83 -34.51
N GLY A 68 -7.36 6.62 -34.01
CA GLY A 68 -6.01 6.06 -33.85
C GLY A 68 -5.34 5.81 -35.21
N PRO A 69 -3.99 5.75 -35.29
CA PRO A 69 -3.33 5.36 -36.53
C PRO A 69 -3.91 4.03 -37.01
N ALA A 70 -4.27 3.96 -38.30
CA ALA A 70 -4.60 2.69 -38.94
C ALA A 70 -3.46 1.70 -38.64
N PRO A 71 -3.73 0.40 -38.45
CA PRO A 71 -2.67 -0.58 -38.30
C PRO A 71 -1.78 -0.48 -39.54
N THR A 72 -0.61 0.14 -39.40
CA THR A 72 0.43 0.07 -40.41
C THR A 72 0.84 -1.39 -40.45
N ASP A 73 0.56 -2.01 -41.59
CA ASP A 73 0.95 -3.34 -42.03
C ASP A 73 2.07 -3.96 -41.19
N LEU A 74 1.69 -4.80 -40.22
CA LEU A 74 2.57 -5.87 -39.82
C LEU A 74 2.57 -6.85 -40.98
N GLU A 75 3.69 -6.88 -41.71
CA GLU A 75 4.02 -7.95 -42.62
C GLU A 75 3.74 -9.29 -41.92
N VAL A 76 2.73 -9.98 -42.42
CA VAL A 76 2.43 -11.36 -42.10
C VAL A 76 3.63 -12.17 -42.60
N SER A 77 4.47 -12.65 -41.67
CA SER A 77 5.31 -13.82 -41.98
C SER A 77 4.36 -15.00 -42.20
N PRO A 78 4.34 -15.62 -43.39
CA PRO A 78 3.43 -16.70 -43.67
C PRO A 78 4.07 -17.99 -43.21
N ASP A 79 3.80 -18.43 -41.97
CA ASP A 79 4.03 -19.81 -41.55
C ASP A 79 3.31 -20.03 -40.21
N VAL A 80 2.04 -20.44 -40.26
CA VAL A 80 1.46 -21.62 -39.56
C VAL A 80 0.01 -21.72 -40.03
N GLU A 81 -0.23 -22.75 -40.82
CA GLU A 81 -1.52 -23.13 -41.37
C GLU A 81 -2.28 -24.04 -40.38
N HIS A 82 -3.60 -23.81 -40.24
CA HIS A 82 -4.64 -24.66 -39.60
C HIS A 82 -4.60 -24.78 -38.07
N GLY A 83 -5.67 -24.57 -37.29
CA GLY A 83 -7.08 -24.34 -37.57
C GLY A 83 -7.86 -24.73 -36.31
N ALA A 84 -8.62 -23.81 -35.72
CA ALA A 84 -9.74 -24.09 -34.82
C ALA A 84 -10.53 -22.80 -34.61
N THR A 85 -11.81 -22.85 -34.95
CA THR A 85 -12.77 -21.77 -34.87
C THR A 85 -13.17 -21.46 -33.43
N SER A 86 -13.38 -20.18 -33.19
CA SER A 86 -13.74 -19.55 -31.93
C SER A 86 -15.14 -19.97 -31.45
N GLU A 87 -15.29 -21.11 -30.77
CA GLU A 87 -16.50 -21.38 -29.96
C GLU A 87 -16.39 -22.46 -28.86
N GLU A 88 -15.23 -23.08 -28.60
CA GLU A 88 -15.12 -24.22 -27.66
C GLU A 88 -14.25 -24.02 -26.40
N ALA A 89 -13.81 -22.81 -26.06
CA ALA A 89 -12.94 -22.61 -24.88
C ALA A 89 -13.69 -22.25 -23.57
N LEU A 90 -14.93 -22.70 -23.39
CA LEU A 90 -15.80 -22.29 -22.27
C LEU A 90 -16.24 -23.40 -21.30
N LEU A 91 -15.61 -24.57 -21.30
CA LEU A 91 -15.91 -25.61 -20.32
C LEU A 91 -14.62 -26.23 -19.78
N GLU A 92 -14.68 -26.61 -18.50
CA GLU A 92 -13.65 -27.26 -17.67
C GLU A 92 -12.70 -26.32 -16.92
N TYR A 93 -13.16 -25.83 -15.76
CA TYR A 93 -12.36 -25.89 -14.54
C TYR A 93 -13.30 -26.34 -13.42
N GLU A 94 -13.36 -27.65 -13.23
CA GLU A 94 -13.92 -28.25 -12.03
C GLU A 94 -12.96 -28.08 -10.86
N ASP A 95 -13.60 -27.87 -9.72
CA ASP A 95 -13.17 -27.90 -8.33
C ASP A 95 -12.09 -28.97 -8.04
N ASP A 96 -10.94 -28.53 -7.51
CA ASP A 96 -10.08 -29.35 -6.65
C ASP A 96 -9.08 -28.43 -5.95
N SER A 97 -9.40 -28.04 -4.71
CA SER A 97 -8.36 -27.68 -3.75
C SER A 97 -8.68 -28.27 -2.39
N GLU A 98 -8.06 -29.43 -2.15
CA GLU A 98 -7.92 -30.02 -0.83
C GLU A 98 -7.35 -28.98 0.16
N LEU A 99 -8.03 -28.88 1.29
CA LEU A 99 -7.61 -28.11 2.45
C LEU A 99 -6.27 -28.64 2.96
N VAL A 100 -5.20 -27.86 2.76
CA VAL A 100 -3.95 -28.05 3.50
C VAL A 100 -4.03 -27.16 4.74
N GLU A 101 -4.15 -27.79 5.92
CA GLU A 101 -4.08 -27.12 7.22
C GLU A 101 -2.80 -26.28 7.32
N ALA A 102 -2.97 -24.96 7.44
CA ALA A 102 -1.89 -24.05 7.78
C ALA A 102 -1.61 -24.16 9.28
N THR A 103 -0.42 -24.64 9.63
CA THR A 103 0.11 -24.66 10.99
C THR A 103 0.23 -23.24 11.52
N LEU A 104 -0.58 -22.92 12.53
CA LEU A 104 -0.36 -21.77 13.41
C LEU A 104 0.97 -21.98 14.13
N VAL A 105 1.92 -21.07 13.94
CA VAL A 105 3.05 -20.93 14.86
C VAL A 105 2.49 -20.17 16.07
N GLU A 106 2.14 -20.91 17.13
CA GLU A 106 1.84 -20.31 18.42
C GLU A 106 3.08 -19.58 18.94
N GLU A 107 2.87 -18.36 19.43
CA GLU A 107 3.92 -17.58 20.08
C GLU A 107 4.46 -18.31 21.31
N PRO A 108 5.77 -18.21 21.60
CA PRO A 108 6.31 -18.83 22.80
C PRO A 108 5.68 -18.17 24.03
N THR A 109 4.89 -18.96 24.75
CA THR A 109 4.40 -18.68 26.10
C THR A 109 5.57 -18.29 27.00
N SER A 110 5.53 -17.06 27.51
CA SER A 110 6.41 -16.56 28.57
C SER A 110 6.28 -17.45 29.80
N GLU A 111 7.33 -18.21 30.08
CA GLU A 111 7.41 -19.11 31.23
C GLU A 111 7.41 -18.35 32.56
N ALA A 112 6.63 -18.90 33.48
CA ALA A 112 6.41 -18.44 34.83
C ALA A 112 7.71 -18.37 35.65
N ARG A 113 7.87 -17.26 36.38
CA ARG A 113 8.78 -17.17 37.53
C ARG A 113 8.34 -18.13 38.64
N PRO A 114 9.26 -18.87 39.28
CA PRO A 114 8.88 -19.79 40.35
C PRO A 114 8.52 -19.05 41.64
N LEU A 115 7.34 -19.38 42.15
CA LEU A 115 6.90 -19.08 43.52
C LEU A 115 7.70 -19.96 44.49
N ALA A 116 8.52 -19.32 45.32
CA ALA A 116 9.08 -19.94 46.51
C ALA A 116 8.06 -19.83 47.65
N GLY A 117 7.56 -20.97 48.10
CA GLY A 117 6.75 -21.08 49.30
C GLY A 117 6.85 -22.50 49.82
N ASP A 118 7.67 -22.69 50.85
CA ASP A 118 7.35 -23.63 51.92
C ASP A 118 8.12 -23.25 53.19
N SER A 119 7.36 -22.93 54.23
CA SER A 119 7.76 -23.02 55.64
C SER A 119 6.76 -23.95 56.30
N PRO A 120 7.19 -24.77 57.27
CA PRO A 120 6.71 -24.50 58.62
C PRO A 120 7.70 -24.76 59.78
N LEU A 121 7.58 -23.87 60.79
CA LEU A 121 7.50 -24.11 62.24
C LEU A 121 8.76 -24.47 63.08
N GLY A 122 9.38 -23.41 63.65
CA GLY A 122 9.58 -23.13 65.10
C GLY A 122 10.54 -23.98 65.97
N PRO A 123 10.84 -23.57 67.24
CA PRO A 123 10.42 -22.36 67.95
C PRO A 123 11.51 -21.60 68.77
N SER A 124 11.16 -20.34 69.10
CA SER A 124 11.30 -19.62 70.40
C SER A 124 12.65 -19.38 71.10
N GLY A 125 12.85 -18.12 71.50
CA GLY A 125 13.75 -17.65 72.59
C GLY A 125 14.19 -16.20 72.34
N THR A 126 13.40 -15.18 72.69
CA THR A 126 13.43 -14.37 73.94
C THR A 126 14.64 -13.45 74.12
N ASP A 127 14.32 -12.21 74.52
CA ASP A 127 15.18 -11.16 75.07
C ASP A 127 16.08 -10.43 74.05
N ASP A 128 16.30 -9.11 74.11
CA ASP A 128 16.27 -8.24 75.27
C ASP A 128 16.11 -6.76 74.84
N GLN A 129 15.87 -5.94 75.84
CA GLN A 129 15.36 -4.57 75.80
C GLN A 129 16.32 -3.49 75.27
N ASP A 130 15.71 -2.42 74.76
CA ASP A 130 16.15 -1.00 74.72
C ASP A 130 16.72 -0.58 76.11
N PRO A 131 17.61 0.44 76.30
CA PRO A 131 17.67 1.69 75.53
C PRO A 131 19.05 2.34 75.34
N HIS A 132 19.15 3.30 74.42
CA HIS A 132 19.81 4.60 74.66
C HIS A 132 19.59 5.58 73.49
N GLN A 133 18.99 6.72 73.83
CA GLN A 133 18.77 7.91 73.01
C GLN A 133 20.07 8.50 72.43
N ARG A 134 20.00 9.03 71.20
CA ARG A 134 20.35 10.44 70.85
C ARG A 134 20.20 10.70 69.35
N GLY A 135 19.46 11.77 69.03
CA GLY A 135 19.84 12.72 67.97
C GLY A 135 19.21 12.56 66.60
N ASN A 136 18.22 13.43 66.33
CA ASN A 136 18.07 14.27 65.12
C ASN A 136 18.34 13.66 63.73
N GLU A 137 17.28 13.57 62.92
CA GLU A 137 17.08 14.25 61.62
C GLU A 137 16.07 13.45 60.77
N GLU A 138 14.87 14.00 60.59
CA GLU A 138 13.97 13.59 59.50
C GLU A 138 14.49 14.16 58.18
N PRO A 139 14.39 13.38 57.10
CA PRO A 139 13.78 13.95 55.91
C PRO A 139 12.64 13.07 55.41
N GLU A 140 11.54 13.75 55.08
CA GLU A 140 10.39 13.21 54.37
C GLU A 140 10.83 12.51 53.08
N VAL A 141 10.57 11.21 52.97
CA VAL A 141 10.75 10.46 51.73
C VAL A 141 9.48 10.62 50.90
N GLY A 142 9.66 11.30 49.77
CA GLY A 142 8.65 11.61 48.78
C GLY A 142 7.94 10.36 48.23
N SER A 143 6.65 10.54 47.99
CA SER A 143 5.89 9.74 47.03
C SER A 143 5.96 10.45 45.68
N GLU A 144 7.11 10.34 45.02
CA GLU A 144 7.19 10.70 43.60
C GLU A 144 6.69 9.52 42.78
N GLY A 145 5.67 9.82 41.97
CA GLY A 145 5.04 8.90 41.06
C GLY A 145 6.07 8.31 40.10
N TRP A 146 5.95 7.01 39.89
CA TRP A 146 6.51 6.32 38.74
C TRP A 146 5.88 6.92 37.47
N LEU A 147 6.45 8.01 36.97
CA LEU A 147 6.28 8.40 35.59
C LEU A 147 7.19 7.48 34.79
N GLU A 148 6.56 6.72 33.89
CA GLU A 148 7.22 5.91 32.88
C GLU A 148 8.25 6.78 32.14
N GLU A 149 9.53 6.52 32.37
CA GLU A 149 10.61 7.05 31.53
C GLU A 149 10.46 6.42 30.14
N GLU A 150 9.61 7.01 29.30
CA GLU A 150 9.54 6.70 27.87
C GLU A 150 10.86 7.13 27.21
N ASP A 151 11.79 6.16 27.10
CA ASP A 151 12.71 5.88 25.99
C ASP A 151 13.41 7.06 25.24
N GLU A 152 13.78 8.15 25.91
CA GLU A 152 14.56 9.26 25.32
C GLU A 152 15.91 8.81 24.71
N THR A 153 16.50 7.73 25.23
CA THR A 153 17.79 7.19 24.77
C THR A 153 17.73 6.59 23.36
N THR A 154 16.61 5.96 23.00
CA THR A 154 16.42 5.35 21.68
C THR A 154 16.19 6.42 20.62
N ASP A 155 15.40 7.45 20.93
CA ASP A 155 15.08 8.55 20.01
C ASP A 155 16.32 9.41 19.67
N ARG A 156 17.19 9.67 20.66
CA ARG A 156 18.43 10.45 20.46
C ARG A 156 19.48 9.70 19.63
N SER A 157 19.56 8.38 19.80
CA SER A 157 20.47 7.52 19.02
C SER A 157 20.01 7.35 17.57
N LEU A 158 18.68 7.33 17.34
CA LEU A 158 18.06 7.34 16.01
C LEU A 158 18.25 8.69 15.28
N MET A 159 18.14 9.81 15.98
CA MET A 159 18.42 11.15 15.42
C MET A 159 19.84 11.26 14.85
N LEU A 160 20.81 10.59 15.47
CA LEU A 160 22.22 10.58 15.07
C LEU A 160 22.51 9.69 13.85
N GLN A 161 21.57 8.83 13.41
CA GLN A 161 21.74 7.92 12.27
C GLN A 161 20.95 8.34 11.02
N ARG A 162 20.20 9.44 11.05
CA ARG A 162 19.47 9.91 9.85
C ARG A 162 20.46 10.32 8.76
N PRO A 163 20.37 9.75 7.56
CA PRO A 163 21.15 10.23 6.43
C PRO A 163 20.79 11.71 6.19
N THR A 164 21.78 12.59 6.05
CA THR A 164 21.57 14.03 5.80
C THR A 164 20.65 14.30 4.61
N THR A 165 20.69 13.41 3.60
CA THR A 165 19.80 13.49 2.44
C THR A 165 18.33 13.30 2.79
N LEU A 166 18.01 12.48 3.80
CA LEU A 166 16.63 12.30 4.27
C LEU A 166 16.10 13.60 4.91
N LEU A 167 16.92 14.26 5.73
CA LEU A 167 16.54 15.53 6.38
C LEU A 167 16.21 16.62 5.36
N ALA A 168 17.03 16.74 4.30
CA ALA A 168 16.75 17.67 3.21
C ALA A 168 15.44 17.33 2.49
N GLY A 169 15.18 16.03 2.26
CA GLY A 169 13.93 15.55 1.69
C GLY A 169 12.70 15.87 2.55
N LEU A 170 12.79 15.70 3.87
CA LEU A 170 11.70 16.02 4.80
C LEU A 170 11.32 17.50 4.74
N SER A 171 12.30 18.41 4.66
CA SER A 171 12.03 19.85 4.47
C SER A 171 11.34 20.12 3.13
N GLN A 172 11.75 19.46 2.04
CA GLN A 172 11.11 19.63 0.73
C GLN A 172 9.65 19.17 0.73
N ILE A 173 9.30 18.14 1.51
CA ILE A 173 7.92 17.70 1.69
C ILE A 173 7.10 18.79 2.38
N THR A 174 7.61 19.35 3.48
CA THR A 174 6.88 20.37 4.26
C THR A 174 6.68 21.65 3.47
N ASP A 175 7.68 22.05 2.68
CA ASP A 175 7.68 23.32 1.93
C ASP A 175 7.06 23.18 0.54
N ALA A 176 6.61 21.99 0.16
CA ALA A 176 6.04 21.73 -1.15
C ALA A 176 4.78 22.58 -1.41
N VAL A 177 4.75 23.21 -2.58
CA VAL A 177 3.67 24.12 -3.02
C VAL A 177 2.36 23.37 -3.30
N SER A 178 2.41 22.10 -3.71
CA SER A 178 1.23 21.31 -4.04
C SER A 178 1.32 19.88 -3.50
N VAL A 179 0.18 19.21 -3.33
CA VAL A 179 0.12 17.77 -3.01
C VAL A 179 1.01 16.92 -3.91
N GLY A 180 0.99 17.18 -5.22
CA GLY A 180 1.79 16.43 -6.19
C GLY A 180 3.29 16.58 -5.92
N MET A 181 3.76 17.81 -5.69
CA MET A 181 5.16 18.09 -5.35
C MET A 181 5.56 17.47 -4.01
N ALA A 182 4.67 17.48 -3.01
CA ALA A 182 4.92 16.86 -1.72
C ALA A 182 5.09 15.33 -1.85
N CYS A 183 4.22 14.69 -2.65
CA CYS A 183 4.30 13.25 -2.92
C CYS A 183 5.59 12.89 -3.67
N GLU A 184 5.99 13.69 -4.66
CA GLU A 184 7.23 13.46 -5.41
C GLU A 184 8.47 13.67 -4.54
N ALA A 185 8.51 14.72 -3.73
CA ALA A 185 9.57 14.95 -2.76
C ALA A 185 9.70 13.79 -1.76
N ALA A 186 8.58 13.32 -1.21
CA ALA A 186 8.57 12.17 -0.29
C ALA A 186 9.12 10.91 -0.94
N LEU A 187 8.66 10.61 -2.16
CA LEU A 187 9.06 9.42 -2.89
C LEU A 187 10.54 9.43 -3.27
N LEU A 188 11.08 10.59 -3.66
CA LEU A 188 12.50 10.76 -3.97
C LEU A 188 13.36 10.69 -2.70
N ALA A 189 12.94 11.35 -1.62
CA ALA A 189 13.65 11.36 -0.35
C ALA A 189 13.84 9.94 0.20
N ILE A 190 12.77 9.14 0.21
CA ILE A 190 12.87 7.78 0.74
C ILE A 190 13.68 6.86 -0.18
N GLN A 191 13.56 7.01 -1.52
CA GLN A 191 14.33 6.18 -2.45
C GLN A 191 15.83 6.48 -2.42
N GLU A 192 16.21 7.68 -1.99
CA GLU A 192 17.62 8.02 -1.88
C GLU A 192 18.30 7.26 -0.74
N VAL A 193 17.57 6.95 0.34
CA VAL A 193 18.10 6.23 1.51
C VAL A 193 17.73 4.75 1.54
N VAL A 194 16.56 4.39 1.02
CA VAL A 194 16.09 3.00 0.84
C VAL A 194 16.05 2.72 -0.66
N LYS A 195 17.13 2.16 -1.19
CA LYS A 195 17.25 1.92 -2.64
C LYS A 195 16.17 0.93 -3.12
N SER A 196 15.50 1.28 -4.21
CA SER A 196 14.49 0.46 -4.89
C SER A 196 14.51 0.70 -6.40
N GLU A 197 14.15 -0.32 -7.18
CA GLU A 197 14.02 -0.21 -8.64
C GLU A 197 12.81 0.65 -9.06
N SER A 198 11.77 0.67 -8.24
CA SER A 198 10.54 1.43 -8.48
C SER A 198 9.89 1.81 -7.17
N GLY A 199 9.09 2.85 -7.20
CA GLY A 199 8.33 3.28 -6.04
C GLY A 199 7.12 4.11 -6.42
N SER A 200 6.20 4.26 -5.49
CA SER A 200 4.98 5.03 -5.70
C SER A 200 4.42 5.60 -4.42
N VAL A 201 3.72 6.73 -4.55
CA VAL A 201 2.78 7.23 -3.56
C VAL A 201 1.37 7.04 -4.12
N LEU A 202 0.54 6.30 -3.39
CA LEU A 202 -0.88 6.16 -3.71
C LEU A 202 -1.69 6.98 -2.72
N LEU A 203 -2.59 7.82 -3.22
CA LEU A 203 -3.53 8.59 -2.42
C LEU A 203 -4.93 8.00 -2.57
N GLN A 204 -5.64 7.91 -1.46
CA GLN A 204 -7.02 7.47 -1.43
C GLN A 204 -7.94 8.59 -1.90
N GLU A 205 -8.79 8.30 -2.87
CA GLU A 205 -9.82 9.22 -3.37
C GLU A 205 -11.13 9.04 -2.59
N PRO A 206 -12.07 10.01 -2.68
CA PRO A 206 -13.44 9.81 -2.22
C PRO A 206 -14.03 8.52 -2.83
N GLY A 207 -14.52 7.61 -2.00
CA GLY A 207 -14.96 6.26 -2.42
C GLY A 207 -13.91 5.16 -2.23
N GLY A 208 -12.67 5.53 -1.87
CA GLY A 208 -11.63 4.62 -1.42
C GLY A 208 -10.72 4.07 -2.53
N ALA A 209 -10.92 4.47 -3.78
CA ALA A 209 -10.01 4.11 -4.87
C ALA A 209 -8.61 4.71 -4.64
N LEU A 210 -7.56 4.04 -5.13
CA LEU A 210 -6.17 4.42 -4.84
C LEU A 210 -5.49 4.99 -6.08
N ARG A 211 -5.31 6.30 -6.14
CA ARG A 211 -4.67 6.99 -7.27
C ARG A 211 -3.16 7.07 -7.09
N PHE A 212 -2.41 6.72 -8.14
CA PHE A 212 -0.97 6.96 -8.19
C PHE A 212 -0.66 8.46 -8.31
N ALA A 213 -0.26 9.08 -7.19
CA ALA A 213 0.07 10.50 -7.11
C ALA A 213 1.52 10.79 -7.52
N ALA A 214 2.44 9.90 -7.18
CA ALA A 214 3.83 9.92 -7.64
C ALA A 214 4.29 8.49 -7.95
N VAL A 215 5.12 8.33 -8.98
CA VAL A 215 5.65 7.02 -9.39
C VAL A 215 7.06 7.23 -9.93
N THR A 216 7.97 6.32 -9.60
CA THR A 216 9.32 6.21 -10.16
C THR A 216 9.54 4.81 -10.74
N GLY A 217 10.55 4.71 -11.61
CA GLY A 217 10.93 3.45 -12.25
C GLY A 217 10.37 3.28 -13.66
N PRO A 218 10.61 2.12 -14.30
CA PRO A 218 10.36 1.91 -15.72
C PRO A 218 8.89 2.09 -16.13
N SER A 219 7.95 1.81 -15.22
CA SER A 219 6.51 1.87 -15.48
C SER A 219 5.87 3.22 -15.15
N ALA A 220 6.63 4.22 -14.69
CA ALA A 220 6.10 5.45 -14.14
C ALA A 220 5.16 6.22 -15.09
N VAL A 221 5.54 6.33 -16.36
CA VAL A 221 4.75 7.05 -17.39
C VAL A 221 3.36 6.44 -17.57
N ARG A 222 3.24 5.11 -17.45
CA ARG A 222 1.97 4.39 -17.64
C ARG A 222 1.08 4.42 -16.41
N LEU A 223 1.67 4.56 -15.22
CA LEU A 223 0.95 4.46 -13.95
C LEU A 223 0.55 5.81 -13.36
N ARG A 224 1.25 6.90 -13.66
CA ARG A 224 0.96 8.23 -13.09
C ARG A 224 -0.47 8.66 -13.40
N GLY A 225 -1.26 8.95 -12.36
CA GLY A 225 -2.67 9.32 -12.48
C GLY A 225 -3.64 8.16 -12.71
N SER A 226 -3.15 6.93 -12.90
CA SER A 226 -4.01 5.74 -12.90
C SER A 226 -4.50 5.41 -11.48
N VAL A 227 -5.52 4.55 -11.38
CA VAL A 227 -6.21 4.26 -10.12
C VAL A 227 -6.35 2.75 -9.93
N LEU A 228 -6.12 2.29 -8.71
CA LEU A 228 -6.40 0.92 -8.29
C LEU A 228 -7.75 0.86 -7.57
N PRO A 229 -8.45 -0.29 -7.62
CA PRO A 229 -9.64 -0.51 -6.81
C PRO A 229 -9.38 -0.25 -5.32
N ARG A 230 -10.43 0.13 -4.59
CA ARG A 230 -10.37 0.22 -3.13
C ARG A 230 -9.89 -1.12 -2.55
N ARG A 231 -9.03 -1.06 -1.54
CA ARG A 231 -8.45 -2.24 -0.87
C ARG A 231 -7.60 -3.13 -1.79
N ALA A 232 -7.22 -2.66 -2.98
CA ALA A 232 -6.43 -3.46 -3.90
C ALA A 232 -5.04 -3.74 -3.34
N GLY A 233 -4.70 -5.02 -3.29
CA GLY A 233 -3.33 -5.44 -3.09
C GLY A 233 -2.79 -5.19 -1.67
N ILE A 234 -1.46 -5.23 -1.59
CA ILE A 234 -0.70 -4.86 -0.40
C ILE A 234 -0.95 -3.40 -0.01
N ALA A 235 -1.10 -2.50 -0.98
CA ALA A 235 -1.38 -1.08 -0.74
C ALA A 235 -2.69 -0.91 0.05
N GLY A 236 -3.77 -1.55 -0.43
CA GLY A 236 -5.05 -1.55 0.25
C GLY A 236 -4.98 -2.13 1.67
N PHE A 237 -4.29 -3.26 1.84
CA PHE A 237 -4.12 -3.88 3.16
C PHE A 237 -3.40 -2.93 4.15
N VAL A 238 -2.31 -2.29 3.71
CA VAL A 238 -1.52 -1.37 4.54
C VAL A 238 -2.34 -0.16 4.97
N ILE A 239 -3.12 0.42 4.05
CA ILE A 239 -4.01 1.55 4.34
C ILE A 239 -5.05 1.17 5.39
N GLU A 240 -5.73 0.04 5.23
CA GLU A 240 -6.82 -0.36 6.13
C GLU A 240 -6.36 -0.75 7.52
N ARG A 241 -5.19 -1.38 7.62
CA ARG A 241 -4.60 -1.77 8.89
C ARG A 241 -3.84 -0.62 9.54
N SER A 242 -3.50 0.42 8.78
CA SER A 242 -2.60 1.50 9.21
C SER A 242 -1.28 0.93 9.76
N THR A 243 -0.72 -0.07 9.09
CA THR A 243 0.49 -0.78 9.52
C THR A 243 1.45 -0.96 8.35
N GLY A 244 2.69 -0.50 8.52
CA GLY A 244 3.76 -0.70 7.53
C GLY A 244 4.28 -2.13 7.53
N LEU A 245 4.66 -2.66 6.37
CA LEU A 245 5.15 -4.03 6.24
C LEU A 245 6.13 -4.22 5.09
N ILE A 246 6.90 -5.31 5.18
CA ILE A 246 7.80 -5.79 4.13
C ILE A 246 7.31 -7.16 3.65
N VAL A 247 7.04 -7.28 2.35
CA VAL A 247 6.74 -8.55 1.67
C VAL A 247 7.97 -8.99 0.89
N ARG A 248 8.57 -10.12 1.28
CA ARG A 248 9.80 -10.64 0.63
C ARG A 248 9.52 -11.33 -0.71
N SER A 249 8.34 -11.93 -0.87
CA SER A 249 7.92 -12.61 -2.10
C SER A 249 6.51 -12.15 -2.47
N ALA A 250 6.42 -11.09 -3.27
CA ALA A 250 5.15 -10.47 -3.62
C ALA A 250 4.26 -11.43 -4.43
N GLN A 251 4.84 -12.14 -5.40
CA GLN A 251 4.09 -13.08 -6.26
C GLN A 251 3.48 -14.27 -5.49
N ALA A 252 4.00 -14.58 -4.30
CA ALA A 252 3.47 -15.65 -3.45
C ALA A 252 2.58 -15.11 -2.31
N ASP A 253 2.43 -13.79 -2.18
CA ASP A 253 1.59 -13.20 -1.14
C ASP A 253 0.13 -13.17 -1.62
N PRO A 254 -0.83 -13.76 -0.88
CA PRO A 254 -2.24 -13.80 -1.29
C PRO A 254 -2.89 -12.41 -1.38
N ARG A 255 -2.27 -11.39 -0.76
CA ARG A 255 -2.72 -10.01 -0.83
C ARG A 255 -2.14 -9.28 -2.03
N PHE A 256 -1.34 -9.92 -2.88
CA PHE A 256 -0.72 -9.24 -4.02
C PHE A 256 -1.71 -9.00 -5.17
N TYR A 257 -1.65 -7.81 -5.75
CA TYR A 257 -2.50 -7.42 -6.87
C TYR A 257 -1.70 -7.42 -8.18
N GLY A 258 -1.64 -8.57 -8.84
CA GLY A 258 -0.77 -8.78 -10.02
C GLY A 258 -1.24 -8.11 -11.32
N GLU A 259 -2.37 -7.41 -11.35
CA GLU A 259 -2.85 -6.75 -12.57
C GLU A 259 -1.93 -5.61 -13.01
N VAL A 260 -1.34 -4.88 -12.07
CA VAL A 260 -0.36 -3.82 -12.37
C VAL A 260 0.87 -4.39 -13.08
N ASP A 261 1.37 -5.53 -12.60
CA ASP A 261 2.48 -6.26 -13.21
C ASP A 261 2.11 -6.74 -14.62
N ARG A 262 0.96 -7.39 -14.78
CA ARG A 262 0.46 -7.86 -16.09
C ARG A 262 0.34 -6.74 -17.11
N MET A 263 -0.27 -5.63 -16.70
CA MET A 263 -0.45 -4.46 -17.57
C MET A 263 0.92 -3.85 -17.93
N THR A 264 1.81 -3.68 -16.96
CA THR A 264 3.05 -2.94 -17.16
C THR A 264 4.18 -3.76 -17.78
N GLY A 265 4.13 -5.09 -17.65
CA GLY A 265 5.26 -5.98 -17.90
C GLY A 265 6.33 -5.93 -16.79
N TYR A 266 6.11 -5.14 -15.73
CA TYR A 266 6.97 -5.10 -14.57
C TYR A 266 6.72 -6.33 -13.69
N ARG A 267 7.78 -6.88 -13.09
CA ARG A 267 7.65 -8.00 -12.16
C ARG A 267 8.03 -7.56 -10.76
N THR A 268 7.03 -7.45 -9.90
CA THR A 268 7.19 -7.16 -8.48
C THR A 268 7.66 -8.41 -7.75
N ARG A 269 8.89 -8.39 -7.24
CA ARG A 269 9.52 -9.47 -6.47
C ARG A 269 9.30 -9.28 -4.97
N SER A 270 9.47 -8.05 -4.48
CA SER A 270 9.34 -7.69 -3.07
C SER A 270 8.81 -6.27 -2.90
N VAL A 271 8.14 -6.03 -1.78
CA VAL A 271 7.44 -4.76 -1.48
C VAL A 271 7.82 -4.28 -0.08
N LEU A 272 8.09 -3.00 0.08
CA LEU A 272 8.01 -2.28 1.35
C LEU A 272 6.88 -1.27 1.20
N CYS A 273 5.93 -1.26 2.14
CA CYS A 273 4.79 -0.35 2.04
C CYS A 273 4.41 0.19 3.42
N VAL A 274 4.16 1.48 3.50
CA VAL A 274 3.82 2.21 4.73
C VAL A 274 2.59 3.09 4.51
N PRO A 275 1.68 3.20 5.49
CA PRO A 275 0.45 3.97 5.36
C PRO A 275 0.73 5.48 5.47
N LEU A 276 -0.16 6.27 4.89
CA LEU A 276 -0.30 7.72 5.08
C LEU A 276 -1.64 7.97 5.78
N GLY A 277 -1.65 8.85 6.77
CA GLY A 277 -2.80 9.10 7.63
C GLY A 277 -2.89 8.12 8.81
N SER A 278 -4.08 8.01 9.36
CA SER A 278 -4.37 7.14 10.50
C SER A 278 -5.43 6.11 10.14
N ARG A 279 -5.69 5.16 11.06
CA ARG A 279 -6.77 4.17 10.87
C ARG A 279 -8.16 4.80 10.76
N VAL A 280 -8.39 5.95 11.42
CA VAL A 280 -9.68 6.66 11.38
C VAL A 280 -9.77 7.66 10.23
N ASP A 281 -8.63 8.15 9.74
CA ASP A 281 -8.54 9.07 8.61
C ASP A 281 -7.42 8.63 7.65
N PRO A 282 -7.67 7.59 6.82
CA PRO A 282 -6.68 7.05 5.91
C PRO A 282 -6.49 7.95 4.67
N ILE A 283 -5.26 8.36 4.40
CA ILE A 283 -4.90 9.22 3.28
C ILE A 283 -4.35 8.43 2.09
N GLY A 284 -3.61 7.33 2.34
CA GLY A 284 -2.92 6.61 1.27
C GLY A 284 -1.76 5.76 1.75
N CYS A 285 -0.77 5.53 0.90
CA CYS A 285 0.47 4.83 1.26
C CYS A 285 1.66 5.24 0.39
N ILE A 286 2.87 4.97 0.91
CA ILE A 286 4.12 4.96 0.14
C ILE A 286 4.50 3.50 -0.07
N GLN A 287 4.95 3.16 -1.28
CA GLN A 287 5.36 1.82 -1.65
C GLN A 287 6.70 1.85 -2.40
N LEU A 288 7.63 0.99 -1.99
CA LEU A 288 8.90 0.73 -2.67
C LEU A 288 8.95 -0.71 -3.15
N LEU A 289 9.41 -0.90 -4.37
CA LEU A 289 9.39 -2.18 -5.07
C LEU A 289 10.81 -2.57 -5.45
N ASN A 290 11.13 -3.85 -5.22
CA ASN A 290 12.37 -4.49 -5.65
C ASN A 290 13.64 -3.70 -5.28
N PRO A 291 14.28 -3.98 -4.14
CA PRO A 291 15.62 -3.44 -3.89
C PRO A 291 16.59 -3.93 -4.98
N PRO A 292 17.63 -3.15 -5.33
CA PRO A 292 18.50 -3.45 -6.45
C PRO A 292 19.39 -4.67 -6.20
N GLY A 293 19.62 -5.45 -7.25
CA GLY A 293 20.45 -6.66 -7.20
C GLY A 293 19.92 -7.68 -6.16
N ASP A 294 20.81 -8.18 -5.31
CA ASP A 294 20.50 -9.18 -4.29
C ASP A 294 20.09 -8.59 -2.93
N GLN A 295 19.91 -7.26 -2.85
CA GLN A 295 19.52 -6.59 -1.61
C GLN A 295 18.12 -7.02 -1.13
N ARG A 296 17.79 -6.67 0.12
CA ARG A 296 16.47 -6.91 0.72
C ARG A 296 16.03 -5.65 1.46
N PHE A 297 14.72 -5.43 1.51
CA PHE A 297 14.17 -4.46 2.45
C PHE A 297 14.30 -4.99 3.87
N GLU A 298 14.63 -4.10 4.81
CA GLU A 298 14.89 -4.43 6.21
C GLU A 298 14.20 -3.44 7.15
N ALA A 299 14.09 -3.80 8.43
CA ALA A 299 13.42 -3.00 9.44
C ALA A 299 13.93 -1.54 9.55
N PRO A 300 15.25 -1.24 9.43
CA PRO A 300 15.71 0.14 9.39
C PRO A 300 15.12 0.95 8.23
N GLY A 301 15.03 0.36 7.03
CA GLY A 301 14.41 1.00 5.87
C GLY A 301 12.90 1.22 6.03
N LEU A 302 12.21 0.28 6.69
CA LEU A 302 10.79 0.44 7.02
C LEU A 302 10.56 1.64 7.96
N ARG A 303 11.40 1.79 8.99
CA ARG A 303 11.31 2.93 9.91
C ARG A 303 11.53 4.26 9.20
N LEU A 304 12.56 4.36 8.35
CA LEU A 304 12.78 5.59 7.57
C LEU A 304 11.60 5.91 6.64
N ALA A 305 10.97 4.88 6.05
CA ALA A 305 9.79 5.09 5.22
C ALA A 305 8.59 5.58 6.05
N GLN A 306 8.43 5.10 7.28
CA GLN A 306 7.41 5.59 8.21
C GLN A 306 7.64 7.06 8.57
N GLU A 307 8.88 7.48 8.84
CA GLU A 307 9.20 8.90 9.11
C GLU A 307 8.82 9.80 7.92
N VAL A 308 9.14 9.39 6.69
CA VAL A 308 8.76 10.13 5.48
C VAL A 308 7.24 10.16 5.31
N ALA A 309 6.57 9.05 5.61
CA ALA A 309 5.12 8.94 5.55
C ALA A 309 4.42 9.86 6.57
N GLU A 310 4.97 10.00 7.77
CA GLU A 310 4.47 10.92 8.80
C GLU A 310 4.62 12.38 8.36
N ALA A 311 5.78 12.76 7.83
CA ALA A 311 6.01 14.11 7.32
C ALA A 311 5.07 14.45 6.15
N LEU A 312 4.88 13.52 5.22
CA LEU A 312 3.93 13.67 4.12
C LEU A 312 2.50 13.76 4.64
N THR A 313 2.10 12.90 5.57
CA THR A 313 0.77 12.94 6.22
C THR A 313 0.50 14.32 6.82
N ALA A 314 1.42 14.83 7.64
CA ALA A 314 1.29 16.14 8.26
C ALA A 314 1.16 17.27 7.23
N ARG A 315 1.87 17.19 6.10
CA ARG A 315 1.74 18.16 5.01
C ARG A 315 0.37 18.08 4.31
N LEU A 316 -0.14 16.88 4.05
CA LEU A 316 -1.41 16.68 3.34
C LEU A 316 -2.62 17.08 4.19
N THR A 317 -2.59 16.82 5.50
CA THR A 317 -3.67 17.21 6.42
C THR A 317 -3.81 18.73 6.53
N ARG A 318 -2.71 19.50 6.53
CA ARG A 318 -2.77 20.98 6.58
C ARG A 318 -3.49 21.60 5.38
N GLU A 319 -3.36 20.99 4.21
CA GLU A 319 -4.02 21.46 2.99
C GLU A 319 -5.53 21.21 3.03
N HIS A 320 -5.93 20.04 3.55
CA HIS A 320 -7.36 19.72 3.76
C HIS A 320 -8.05 20.65 4.76
N LEU A 321 -7.35 21.12 5.79
CA LEU A 321 -7.90 22.05 6.79
C LEU A 321 -7.96 23.51 6.31
N SER A 322 -7.31 23.84 5.19
CA SER A 322 -7.23 25.20 4.64
C SER A 322 -8.23 25.46 3.50
N THR A 323 -9.01 24.43 3.12
CA THR A 323 -10.02 24.47 2.05
C THR A 323 -11.42 24.39 2.65
#